data_AF-A0A397TJM2-F1
#
_entry.id   AF-A0A397TJM2-F1
#
_cell.length_a   1.000
_cell.length_b   1.000
_cell.length_c   1.000
_cell.angle_alpha   90.00
_cell.angle_beta   90.00
_cell.angle_gamma   90.00
#
_symmetry.space_group_name_H-M   'P 1'
#
loop_
_entity.id
_entity.type
_entity.pdbx_description
1 polymer ?
#
loop_
_entity_poly.entity_id
_entity_poly.type
_entity_poly.pdbx_seq_one_letter_code
_entity_poly.pdbx_strand_id
1 'polypeptide(L)' 'MEWISYSRITNLEKLAEGGFGIIYKANFLGKNNTIAVKRLKSSQKISKEFLSEVIYLNHNITN' A
#
# COMPACT_ATOMS: atom_id res chain seq x y z
N MET A 1 -0.38 -13.05 0.55
CA MET A 1 -1.15 -11.79 0.39
C MET A 1 -2.32 -11.78 1.37
N GLU A 2 -2.42 -10.75 2.19
CA GLU A 2 -3.56 -10.54 3.10
C GLU A 2 -4.24 -9.22 2.71
N TRP A 3 -5.57 -9.22 2.57
CA TRP A 3 -6.34 -8.00 2.38
C TRP A 3 -6.54 -7.32 3.72
N ILE A 4 -5.99 -6.11 3.85
CA ILE A 4 -6.09 -5.33 5.08
C ILE A 4 -7.13 -4.24 4.88
N SER A 5 -8.15 -4.22 5.73
CA SER A 5 -9.11 -3.12 5.78
C SER A 5 -8.39 -1.81 6.09
N TYR A 6 -8.69 -0.76 5.33
CA TYR A 6 -8.17 0.59 5.57
C TYR A 6 -8.44 1.08 7.01
N SER A 7 -9.55 0.65 7.63
CA SER A 7 -9.87 0.97 9.03
C SER A 7 -8.84 0.47 10.05
N ARG A 8 -7.96 -0.48 9.68
CA ARG A 8 -6.86 -0.96 10.53
C ARG A 8 -5.59 -0.11 10.41
N ILE A 9 -5.58 0.88 9.53
CA ILE A 9 -4.47 1.81 9.30
C ILE A 9 -4.83 3.13 9.99
N THR A 10 -3.96 3.58 10.90
CA THR A 10 -4.19 4.79 11.69
C THR A 10 -2.95 5.68 11.66
N ASN A 11 -3.07 6.94 12.12
CA ASN A 11 -1.96 7.89 12.20
C ASN A 11 -1.21 8.09 10.86
N LEU A 12 -1.96 8.39 9.80
CA LEU A 12 -1.40 8.63 8.47
C LEU A 12 -0.67 9.98 8.41
N GLU A 13 0.66 9.92 8.44
CA GLU A 13 1.55 11.05 8.27
C GLU A 13 2.13 11.04 6.86
N LYS A 14 1.93 12.10 6.09
CA LYS A 14 2.46 12.20 4.72
C LYS A 14 3.98 12.34 4.77
N LEU A 15 4.70 11.44 4.10
CA LEU A 15 6.16 11.48 3.99
C LEU A 15 6.63 12.09 2.67
N ALA A 16 5.98 11.74 1.56
CA ALA A 16 6.42 12.17 0.23
C ALA A 16 5.26 12.18 -0.77
N GLU A 17 5.41 12.98 -1.82
CA GLU A 17 4.48 13.01 -2.95
C GLU A 17 5.29 13.11 -4.25
N GLY A 18 4.89 12.31 -5.25
CA GLY A 18 5.45 12.36 -6.60
C GLY A 18 4.36 12.27 -7.65
N GLY A 19 4.76 12.07 -8.92
CA GLY A 19 3.82 11.95 -10.04
C GLY A 19 2.84 10.78 -9.90
N PHE A 20 3.29 9.67 -9.31
CA PHE A 20 2.52 8.42 -9.25
C PHE A 20 1.71 8.21 -7.97
N GLY A 21 1.88 9.05 -6.95
CA GLY A 21 1.25 8.79 -5.65
C GLY A 21 1.78 9.60 -4.49
N ILE A 22 1.26 9.28 -3.31
CA ILE A 22 1.63 9.83 -2.02
C ILE A 22 2.06 8.67 -1.12
N ILE A 23 3.18 8.83 -0.41
CA ILE A 23 3.65 7.90 0.60
C ILE A 23 3.29 8.46 1.97
N TYR A 24 2.73 7.60 2.81
CA TYR A 24 2.42 7.90 4.20
C TYR A 24 3.15 6.93 5.12
N LYS A 25 3.58 7.41 6.28
CA LYS A 25 3.87 6.61 7.47
C LYS A 25 2.56 6.41 8.22
N ALA A 26 2.32 5.20 8.71
CA ALA A 26 1.10 4.88 9.45
C ALA A 26 1.34 3.81 10.51
N ASN A 27 0.41 3.67 11.44
CA ASN A 27 0.37 2.59 12.42
C ASN A 27 -0.62 1.52 11.98
N PHE A 28 -0.23 0.24 12.11
CA PHE A 28 -1.10 -0.90 11.83
C PHE A 28 -1.60 -1.55 13.14
N LEU A 29 -2.92 -1.51 13.35
CA LEU A 29 -3.56 -2.03 14.57
C LEU A 29 -3.35 -3.53 14.80
N GLY A 30 -3.14 -4.32 13.73
CA GLY A 30 -3.03 -5.78 13.84
C GLY A 30 -1.71 -6.30 14.41
N LYS A 31 -0.63 -5.50 14.36
CA LYS A 31 0.71 -5.92 14.85
C LYS A 31 1.45 -4.84 15.64
N ASN A 32 0.81 -3.71 15.97
CA ASN A 32 1.40 -2.55 16.62
C ASN A 32 2.71 -2.05 15.96
N ASN A 33 2.78 -2.15 14.63
CA ASN A 33 3.96 -1.82 13.84
C ASN A 33 3.72 -0.56 13.00
N THR A 34 4.80 0.19 12.78
CA THR A 34 4.81 1.28 11.78
C THR A 34 4.94 0.69 10.38
N ILE A 35 4.11 1.17 9.45
CA ILE A 35 4.08 0.74 8.05
C ILE A 35 4.21 1.96 7.12
N ALA A 36 4.62 1.70 5.88
CA ALA A 36 4.52 2.65 4.79
C ALA A 36 3.29 2.33 3.92
N VAL A 37 2.47 3.35 3.63
CA VAL A 37 1.27 3.24 2.78
C VAL A 37 1.48 4.09 1.53
N LYS A 38 1.42 3.46 0.35
CA LYS A 38 1.47 4.14 -0.95
C LYS A 38 0.07 4.32 -1.51
N ARG A 39 -0.43 5.56 -1.56
CA ARG A 39 -1.70 5.93 -2.19
C ARG A 39 -1.44 6.37 -3.63
N LEU A 40 -2.13 5.77 -4.59
CA LEU A 40 -2.06 6.17 -6.01
C LEU A 40 -3.05 7.31 -6.29
N LYS A 41 -2.63 8.31 -7.09
CA LYS A 41 -3.42 9.52 -7.39
C LYS A 41 -4.56 9.29 -8.40
N SER A 42 -4.44 8.32 -9.31
CA SER A 42 -5.47 8.03 -10.32
C SER A 42 -6.35 6.85 -9.91
N SER A 43 -7.25 7.08 -8.95
CA SER A 43 -7.96 5.99 -8.25
C SER A 43 -9.19 5.40 -8.95
N GLN A 44 -9.41 5.61 -10.26
CA GLN A 44 -10.65 5.11 -10.89
C GLN A 44 -10.48 3.81 -11.71
N LYS A 45 -9.25 3.43 -12.07
CA LYS A 45 -8.98 2.13 -12.72
C LYS A 45 -7.66 1.57 -12.22
N ILE A 46 -7.74 0.69 -11.23
CA ILE A 46 -6.63 -0.24 -10.98
C ILE A 46 -6.59 -1.15 -12.20
N SER A 47 -5.53 -1.03 -13.00
CA SER A 47 -5.41 -1.83 -14.21
C SER A 47 -5.08 -3.29 -13.85
N LYS A 48 -5.44 -4.21 -14.74
CA LYS A 48 -5.12 -5.63 -14.55
C LYS A 48 -3.61 -5.84 -14.49
N GLU A 49 -2.87 -5.06 -15.26
CA GLU A 49 -1.40 -5.05 -15.34
C GLU A 49 -0.79 -4.66 -13.99
N PHE A 50 -1.34 -3.65 -13.31
CA PHE A 50 -0.88 -3.28 -11.97
C PHE A 50 -1.09 -4.41 -10.96
N LEU A 51 -2.25 -5.08 -10.99
CA LEU A 51 -2.49 -6.24 -10.13
C LEU A 51 -1.54 -7.39 -10.43
N SER A 52 -1.25 -7.64 -11.71
CA SER A 52 -0.29 -8.66 -12.13
C SER A 52 1.12 -8.38 -11.59
N GLU A 53 1.58 -7.14 -11.63
CA GLU A 53 2.89 -6.75 -11.07
C GLU A 53 2.94 -6.99 -9.55
N VAL A 54 1.91 -6.56 -8.81
CA VAL A 54 1.82 -6.77 -7.36
C VAL A 54 1.85 -8.26 -7.00
N ILE A 55 1.11 -9.08 -7.75
CA ILE A 55 1.07 -10.53 -7.55
C ILE A 55 2.43 -11.17 -7.86
N TYR A 56 3.06 -10.76 -8.97
CA TYR A 56 4.38 -11.25 -9.38
C TYR A 56 5.46 -10.93 -8.33
N LEU A 57 5.49 -9.68 -7.83
CA LEU A 57 6.42 -9.29 -6.78
C LEU A 57 6.23 -10.10 -5.50
N ASN A 58 4.98 -10.37 -5.09
CA ASN A 58 4.72 -11.21 -3.92
C ASN A 58 5.24 -12.64 -4.11
N HIS A 59 5.06 -13.23 -5.29
CA HIS A 59 5.53 -14.59 -5.58
C HIS A 59 7.06 -14.72 -5.44
N ASN A 60 7.82 -13.72 -5.89
CA ASN A 60 9.29 -13.74 -5.81
C ASN A 60 9.86 -13.44 -4.42
N ILE A 61 9.06 -12.88 -3.50
CA ILE A 61 9.47 -12.64 -2.11
C ILE A 61 9.24 -13.90 -1.25
N THR A 62 8.35 -14.79 -1.67
CA THR A 62 7.97 -16.00 -0.92
C THR A 62 8.68 -17.29 -1.35
N ASN A 63 9.50 -17.25 -2.40
CA ASN A 63 10.40 -18.34 -2.82
C ASN A 63 11.84 -18.05 -2.40
#